data_AF-L8FQJ1-F1
#
_entry.id   AF-L8FQJ1-F1
#
_cell.length_a   1.000
_cell.length_b   1.000
_cell.length_c   1.000
_cell.angle_alpha   90.00
_cell.angle_beta   90.00
_cell.angle_gamma   90.00
#
_symmetry.space_group_name_H-M   'P 1'
#
loop_
_entity.id
_entity.type
_entity.pdbx_description
1 polymer ?
#
loop_
_entity_poly.entity_id
_entity_poly.type
_entity_poly.pdbx_seq_one_letter_code
_entity_poly.pdbx_strand_id
1 'polypeptide(L)'
;MACEAQGHVIRDRSQDQGQETQSTTSNEDCLESHTYNRRETLLEDPEHQATLRIWELKDLSVVSTWSPPQREAALQIQKQMMEDYDHVTQLYNTTLQKSREEKATYDDNISQLQEVIQAHEQTMAGQAAVVKYLENEKSQSSTTRNRESHQKSTMIPDPPTLTDGIEPAYDDWSIKIKMKLEANLDHFPTPALQMGYVQSRLGGKASSHINPRLRSTQNKFQTVEEMFEVLDRVFSDPDCHFTAQRAYRKSCKECVFWMV
;
A
#
# COMPACT_ATOMS: atom_id res chain seq x y z
N MET A 1 -28.26 24.15 -42.23
CA MET A 1 -27.20 23.24 -42.72
C MET A 1 -25.91 24.02 -42.79
N ALA A 2 -24.98 23.72 -41.88
CA ALA A 2 -23.54 23.93 -42.00
C ALA A 2 -22.92 23.38 -40.69
N CYS A 3 -22.45 22.14 -40.75
CA CYS A 3 -21.61 21.52 -39.73
C CYS A 3 -20.27 21.21 -40.41
N GLU A 4 -19.16 21.62 -39.82
CA GLU A 4 -17.81 21.05 -40.01
C GLU A 4 -16.89 21.73 -38.96
N ALA A 5 -16.61 21.06 -37.84
CA ALA A 5 -15.49 20.14 -37.60
C ALA A 5 -14.18 20.88 -37.26
N GLN A 6 -13.99 21.19 -35.97
CA GLN A 6 -12.69 21.52 -35.39
C GLN A 6 -12.19 20.30 -34.59
N GLY A 7 -11.05 19.77 -35.02
CA GLY A 7 -10.41 18.60 -34.43
C GLY A 7 -9.85 18.89 -33.04
N HIS A 8 -10.21 18.04 -32.08
CA HIS A 8 -9.58 17.99 -30.78
C HIS A 8 -8.48 16.93 -30.80
N VAL A 9 -7.23 17.37 -30.76
CA VAL A 9 -6.07 16.51 -30.55
C VAL A 9 -6.06 16.08 -29.08
N ILE A 10 -6.34 14.81 -28.82
CA ILE A 10 -6.09 14.15 -27.54
C ILE A 10 -4.60 13.86 -27.48
N ARG A 11 -3.86 14.52 -26.59
CA ARG A 11 -2.47 14.19 -26.30
C ARG A 11 -2.46 13.26 -25.09
N ASP A 12 -2.33 11.98 -25.38
CA ASP A 12 -2.07 10.93 -24.40
C ASP A 12 -0.69 11.17 -23.76
N ARG A 13 -0.64 11.28 -22.43
CA ARG A 13 0.61 11.33 -21.64
C ARG A 13 0.49 10.38 -20.46
N SER A 14 0.28 9.11 -20.76
CA SER A 14 0.69 8.02 -19.88
C SER A 14 2.19 7.82 -20.03
N GLN A 15 2.98 8.35 -19.09
CA GLN A 15 4.34 7.88 -18.87
C GLN A 15 4.74 8.13 -17.41
N ASP A 16 4.88 6.99 -16.72
CA ASP A 16 5.96 6.72 -15.77
C ASP A 16 5.87 7.34 -14.37
N GLN A 17 5.15 6.68 -13.47
CA GLN A 17 5.43 6.70 -12.02
C GLN A 17 5.13 5.33 -11.41
N GLY A 18 6.06 4.40 -11.63
CA GLY A 18 6.21 3.20 -10.82
C GLY A 18 7.63 3.18 -10.27
N GLN A 19 7.90 3.94 -9.20
CA GLN A 19 9.14 3.80 -8.44
C GLN A 19 8.83 3.67 -6.95
N GLU A 20 9.05 2.45 -6.47
CA GLU A 20 9.68 2.10 -5.19
C GLU A 20 9.13 2.75 -3.92
N THR A 21 8.02 2.19 -3.42
CA THR A 21 7.77 2.11 -1.98
C THR A 21 8.52 0.91 -1.39
N GLN A 22 9.86 0.93 -1.47
CA GLN A 22 10.71 0.05 -0.69
C GLN A 22 11.87 0.88 -0.14
N SER A 23 12.14 0.72 1.16
CA SER A 23 13.33 1.23 1.88
C SER A 23 13.18 2.56 2.63
N THR A 24 12.20 2.68 3.53
CA THR A 24 12.33 3.58 4.69
C THR A 24 12.72 2.85 5.96
N THR A 25 12.48 1.53 6.06
CA THR A 25 12.90 0.71 7.22
C THR A 25 14.36 0.25 7.14
N SER A 26 15.00 0.29 5.97
CA SER A 26 16.41 -0.13 5.81
C SER A 26 17.43 0.98 6.08
N ASN A 27 17.01 2.25 6.08
CA ASN A 27 17.94 3.38 6.19
C ASN A 27 18.21 3.79 7.64
N GLU A 28 17.25 3.59 8.56
CA GLU A 28 17.46 3.78 10.01
C GLU A 28 18.40 2.71 10.58
N ASP A 29 18.21 1.44 10.21
CA ASP A 29 19.10 0.33 10.59
C ASP A 29 20.53 0.49 10.02
N CYS A 30 20.67 1.10 8.84
CA CYS A 30 21.97 1.34 8.21
C CYS A 30 22.74 2.49 8.89
N LEU A 31 22.04 3.53 9.36
CA LEU A 31 22.64 4.69 10.05
C LEU A 31 23.16 4.32 11.44
N GLU A 32 22.42 3.51 12.19
CA GLU A 32 22.88 2.98 13.48
C GLU A 32 24.06 2.01 13.25
N SER A 33 23.97 1.13 12.24
CA SER A 33 25.03 0.18 11.93
C SER A 33 26.34 0.84 11.46
N HIS A 34 26.32 1.86 10.61
CA HIS A 34 27.57 2.48 10.13
C HIS A 34 28.26 3.37 11.16
N THR A 35 27.52 4.05 12.03
CA THR A 35 28.10 4.89 13.09
C THR A 35 28.51 4.07 14.32
N TYR A 36 27.76 2.99 14.63
CA TYR A 36 28.06 2.07 15.72
C TYR A 36 29.22 1.12 15.39
N ASN A 37 29.25 0.53 14.18
CA ASN A 37 30.36 -0.34 13.77
C ASN A 37 31.68 0.43 13.57
N ARG A 38 31.62 1.73 13.20
CA ARG A 38 32.83 2.56 13.14
C ARG A 38 33.35 2.89 14.55
N ARG A 39 32.49 3.15 15.53
CA ARG A 39 32.94 3.33 16.93
C ARG A 39 33.65 2.09 17.47
N GLU A 40 33.11 0.90 17.20
CA GLU A 40 33.72 -0.38 17.63
C GLU A 40 35.05 -0.67 16.91
N THR A 41 35.15 -0.41 15.60
CA THR A 41 36.44 -0.59 14.87
C THR A 41 37.52 0.42 15.26
N LEU A 42 37.15 1.58 15.82
CA LEU A 42 38.07 2.57 16.39
C LEU A 42 38.40 2.28 17.87
N LEU A 43 37.75 1.32 18.53
CA LEU A 43 38.06 0.94 19.92
C LEU A 43 39.22 -0.05 20.03
N GLU A 44 39.56 -0.75 18.94
CA GLU A 44 40.59 -1.81 18.93
C GLU A 44 41.99 -1.33 18.47
N ASP A 45 42.11 -0.12 17.92
CA ASP A 45 43.39 0.43 17.43
C ASP A 45 44.09 1.30 18.50
N PRO A 46 45.36 1.02 18.87
CA PRO A 46 46.15 1.83 19.80
C PRO A 46 46.22 3.33 19.45
N GLU A 47 46.17 3.71 18.17
CA GLU A 47 46.13 5.12 17.76
C GLU A 47 44.77 5.77 18.04
N HIS A 48 43.70 5.00 18.02
CA HIS A 48 42.35 5.47 18.30
C HIS A 48 41.99 5.45 19.79
N GLN A 49 42.71 4.68 20.62
CA GLN A 49 42.65 4.82 22.09
C GLN A 49 43.15 6.20 22.55
N ALA A 50 44.01 6.87 21.77
CA ALA A 50 44.41 8.26 21.99
C ALA A 50 43.26 9.25 21.70
N THR A 51 42.33 8.89 20.81
CA THR A 51 41.15 9.68 20.43
C THR A 51 40.14 9.83 21.58
N LEU A 52 39.87 8.74 22.30
CA LEU A 52 39.09 8.79 23.55
C LEU A 52 39.77 9.67 24.59
N ARG A 53 41.11 9.63 24.66
CA ARG A 53 41.86 10.48 25.58
C ARG A 53 41.65 11.96 25.31
N ILE A 54 41.72 12.45 24.07
CA ILE A 54 41.65 13.89 23.75
C ILE A 54 40.37 14.56 24.27
N TRP A 55 39.21 13.91 24.11
CA TRP A 55 37.93 14.46 24.54
C TRP A 55 37.61 14.20 26.02
N GLU A 56 38.30 13.24 26.65
CA GLU A 56 38.28 12.98 28.10
C GLU A 56 39.34 13.79 28.87
N LEU A 57 40.25 14.49 28.17
CA LEU A 57 41.25 15.36 28.79
C LEU A 57 40.55 16.54 29.46
N LYS A 58 40.39 16.43 30.78
CA LYS A 58 39.94 17.55 31.65
C LYS A 58 40.97 18.68 31.72
N ASP A 59 42.21 18.42 31.32
CA ASP A 59 43.31 19.38 31.34
C ASP A 59 44.19 19.24 30.09
N LEU A 60 44.33 20.36 29.37
CA LEU A 60 45.15 20.49 28.16
C LEU A 60 46.65 20.49 28.46
N SER A 61 47.05 20.64 29.73
CA SER A 61 48.46 20.55 30.14
C SER A 61 49.11 19.23 29.75
N VAL A 62 48.33 18.15 29.68
CA VAL A 62 48.80 16.80 29.30
C VAL A 62 49.31 16.76 27.86
N VAL A 63 48.78 17.59 26.96
CA VAL A 63 49.18 17.66 25.55
C VAL A 63 50.63 18.16 25.39
N SER A 64 51.12 18.95 26.36
CA SER A 64 52.51 19.43 26.38
C SER A 64 53.53 18.31 26.61
N THR A 65 53.09 17.19 27.20
CA THR A 65 53.94 16.02 27.47
C THR A 65 54.06 15.07 26.28
N TRP A 66 53.27 15.29 25.22
CA TRP A 66 53.23 14.40 24.06
C TRP A 66 54.44 14.59 23.15
N SER A 67 54.79 13.53 22.41
CA SER A 67 55.78 13.61 21.33
C SER A 67 55.19 14.30 20.08
N PRO A 68 56.03 14.83 19.17
CA PRO A 68 55.53 15.46 17.94
C PRO A 68 54.61 14.58 17.09
N PRO A 69 54.89 13.27 16.87
CA PRO A 69 53.98 12.40 16.11
C PRO A 69 52.61 12.24 16.77
N GLN A 70 52.56 12.16 18.11
CA GLN A 70 51.30 12.04 18.86
C GLN A 70 50.43 13.30 18.72
N ARG A 71 51.04 14.49 18.70
CA ARG A 71 50.31 15.74 18.46
C ARG A 71 49.77 15.82 17.03
N GLU A 72 50.56 15.39 16.04
CA GLU A 72 50.12 15.40 14.64
C GLU A 72 48.96 14.42 14.43
N ALA A 73 49.06 13.18 14.95
CA ALA A 73 47.97 12.21 14.91
C ALA A 73 46.69 12.76 15.56
N ALA A 74 46.80 13.37 16.74
CA ALA A 74 45.69 14.01 17.43
C ALA A 74 45.02 15.13 16.61
N LEU A 75 45.81 15.98 15.94
CA LEU A 75 45.29 17.04 15.08
C LEU A 75 44.57 16.48 13.84
N GLN A 76 45.12 15.43 13.23
CA GLN A 76 44.48 14.78 12.07
C GLN A 76 43.15 14.14 12.45
N ILE A 77 43.11 13.44 13.58
CA ILE A 77 41.88 12.86 14.13
C ILE A 77 40.84 13.94 14.42
N GLN A 78 41.24 15.06 15.04
CA GLN A 78 40.32 16.17 15.32
C GLN A 78 39.74 16.79 14.04
N LYS A 79 40.56 16.95 12.99
CA LYS A 79 40.08 17.42 11.68
C LYS A 79 39.06 16.46 11.08
N GLN A 80 39.38 15.17 11.05
CA GLN A 80 38.48 14.15 10.53
C GLN A 80 37.15 14.11 11.29
N MET A 81 37.18 14.25 12.62
CA MET A 81 35.96 14.32 13.42
C MET A 81 35.10 15.53 13.11
N MET A 82 35.72 16.68 12.85
CA MET A 82 35.00 17.89 12.46
C MET A 82 34.34 17.73 11.09
N GLU A 83 35.04 17.10 10.14
CA GLU A 83 34.49 16.76 8.82
C GLU A 83 33.34 15.76 8.93
N ASP A 84 33.50 14.71 9.75
CA ASP A 84 32.44 13.72 10.00
C ASP A 84 31.20 14.37 10.64
N TYR A 85 31.40 15.30 11.58
CA TYR A 85 30.29 16.05 12.20
C TYR A 85 29.56 16.96 11.20
N ASP A 86 30.31 17.65 10.34
CA ASP A 86 29.74 18.47 9.28
C ASP A 86 28.93 17.61 8.30
N HIS A 87 29.48 16.46 7.89
CA HIS A 87 28.80 15.52 7.01
C HIS A 87 27.50 14.97 7.62
N VAL A 88 27.51 14.58 8.90
CA VAL A 88 26.30 14.13 9.61
C VAL A 88 25.26 15.26 9.68
N THR A 89 25.70 16.49 9.95
CA THR A 89 24.81 17.66 10.00
C THR A 89 24.18 17.93 8.63
N GLN A 90 24.95 17.80 7.54
CA GLN A 90 24.44 17.94 6.17
C GLN A 90 23.41 16.85 5.85
N LEU A 91 23.71 15.58 6.12
CA LEU A 91 22.79 14.47 5.91
C LEU A 91 21.46 14.64 6.65
N TYR A 92 21.52 15.08 7.91
CA TYR A 92 20.33 15.38 8.70
C TYR A 92 19.48 16.46 8.03
N ASN A 93 20.09 17.58 7.64
CA ASN A 93 19.37 18.68 7.00
C ASN A 93 18.77 18.27 5.65
N THR A 94 19.50 17.50 4.83
CA THR A 94 18.98 16.97 3.56
C THR A 94 17.81 16.03 3.77
N THR A 95 17.88 15.15 4.76
CA THR A 95 16.80 14.20 5.09
C THR A 95 15.57 14.95 5.59
N LEU A 96 15.75 15.94 6.46
CA LEU A 96 14.69 16.79 6.94
C LEU A 96 14.01 17.56 5.80
N GLN A 97 14.79 18.04 4.83
CA GLN A 97 14.27 18.74 3.67
C GLN A 97 13.42 17.82 2.78
N LYS A 98 13.91 16.61 2.47
CA LYS A 98 13.14 15.62 1.72
C LYS A 98 11.81 15.28 2.41
N SER A 99 11.84 15.08 3.73
CA SER A 99 10.63 14.82 4.51
C SER A 99 9.63 15.99 4.46
N ARG A 100 10.11 17.24 4.44
CA ARG A 100 9.25 18.43 4.28
C ARG A 100 8.60 18.50 2.91
N GLU A 101 9.34 18.18 1.85
CA GLU A 101 8.83 18.16 0.47
C GLU A 101 7.79 17.07 0.27
N GLU A 102 8.04 15.88 0.83
CA GLU A 102 7.08 14.78 0.82
C GLU A 102 5.80 15.17 1.57
N LYS A 103 5.94 15.77 2.75
CA LYS A 103 4.80 16.28 3.52
C LYS A 103 3.99 17.31 2.73
N ALA A 104 4.64 18.26 2.07
CA ALA A 104 3.95 19.26 1.25
C ALA A 104 3.13 18.60 0.12
N THR A 105 3.66 17.53 -0.48
CA THR A 105 2.94 16.75 -1.49
C THR A 105 1.71 16.06 -0.92
N TYR A 106 1.80 15.48 0.28
CA TYR A 106 0.62 14.91 0.95
C TYR A 106 -0.41 15.97 1.31
N ASP A 107 0.01 17.13 1.80
CA ASP A 107 -0.89 18.24 2.15
C ASP A 107 -1.65 18.75 0.91
N ASP A 108 -0.99 18.81 -0.27
CA ASP A 108 -1.63 19.14 -1.55
C ASP A 108 -2.63 18.07 -1.99
N ASN A 109 -2.28 16.78 -1.85
CA ASN A 109 -3.17 15.67 -2.18
C ASN A 109 -4.41 15.63 -1.27
N ILE A 110 -4.23 15.90 0.03
CA ILE A 110 -5.34 16.00 0.99
C ILE A 110 -6.28 17.14 0.59
N SER A 111 -5.73 18.28 0.20
CA SER A 111 -6.51 19.44 -0.25
C SER A 111 -7.34 19.11 -1.51
N GLN A 112 -6.74 18.43 -2.49
CA GLN A 112 -7.45 17.97 -3.69
C GLN A 112 -8.57 16.97 -3.37
N LEU A 113 -8.33 16.01 -2.48
CA LEU A 113 -9.35 15.05 -2.06
C LEU A 113 -10.51 15.73 -1.33
N GLN A 114 -10.22 16.72 -0.49
CA GLN A 114 -11.25 17.51 0.18
C GLN A 114 -12.14 18.28 -0.82
N GLU A 115 -11.55 18.85 -1.87
CA GLU A 115 -12.31 19.52 -2.93
C GLU A 115 -13.24 18.55 -3.67
N VAL A 116 -12.77 17.34 -4.02
CA VAL A 116 -13.59 16.32 -4.67
C VAL A 116 -14.74 15.86 -3.77
N ILE A 117 -14.47 15.63 -2.48
CA ILE A 117 -15.52 15.26 -1.52
C ILE A 117 -16.57 16.35 -1.44
N GLN A 118 -16.15 17.62 -1.33
CA GLN A 118 -17.08 18.75 -1.26
C GLN A 118 -17.92 18.88 -2.53
N ALA A 119 -17.32 18.72 -3.71
CA ALA A 119 -18.05 18.73 -4.98
C ALA A 119 -19.05 17.57 -5.09
N HIS A 120 -18.67 16.39 -4.61
CA HIS A 120 -19.56 15.23 -4.55
C HIS A 120 -20.73 15.44 -3.59
N GLU A 121 -20.48 16.02 -2.41
CA GLU A 121 -21.54 16.38 -1.44
C GLU A 121 -22.55 17.37 -2.02
N GLN A 122 -22.09 18.40 -2.75
CA GLN A 122 -22.98 19.35 -3.43
C GLN A 122 -23.82 18.63 -4.51
N THR A 123 -23.21 17.71 -5.24
CA THR A 123 -23.91 16.91 -6.27
C THR A 123 -24.97 16.01 -5.63
N MET A 124 -24.63 15.32 -4.53
CA MET A 124 -25.58 14.50 -3.77
C MET A 124 -26.73 15.34 -3.21
N ALA A 125 -26.45 16.53 -2.68
CA ALA A 125 -27.48 17.44 -2.18
C ALA A 125 -28.44 17.89 -3.31
N GLY A 126 -27.90 18.20 -4.50
CA GLY A 126 -28.70 18.52 -5.68
C GLY A 126 -29.57 17.35 -6.14
N GLN A 127 -29.00 16.14 -6.21
CA GLN A 127 -29.74 14.93 -6.54
C GLN A 127 -30.84 14.63 -5.51
N ALA A 128 -30.55 14.77 -4.22
CA ALA A 128 -31.54 14.60 -3.14
C ALA A 128 -32.71 15.58 -3.27
N ALA A 129 -32.45 16.83 -3.66
CA ALA A 129 -33.50 17.81 -3.92
C ALA A 129 -34.40 17.41 -5.11
N VAL A 130 -33.81 16.88 -6.19
CA VAL A 130 -34.55 16.36 -7.36
C VAL A 130 -35.39 15.15 -6.98
N VAL A 131 -34.85 14.20 -6.22
CA VAL A 131 -35.60 13.03 -5.73
C VAL A 131 -36.82 13.48 -4.93
N LYS A 132 -36.64 14.42 -3.98
CA LYS A 132 -37.74 14.97 -3.18
C LYS A 132 -38.82 15.64 -4.03
N TYR A 133 -38.44 16.37 -5.09
CA TYR A 133 -39.40 16.97 -6.02
C TYR A 133 -40.20 15.90 -6.78
N LEU A 134 -39.53 14.86 -7.29
CA LEU A 134 -40.17 13.74 -7.99
C LEU A 134 -41.10 12.92 -7.08
N GLU A 135 -40.73 12.72 -5.82
CA GLU A 135 -41.59 12.05 -4.82
C GLU A 135 -42.86 12.86 -4.52
N ASN A 136 -42.75 14.18 -4.44
CA ASN A 136 -43.90 15.07 -4.24
C ASN A 136 -44.84 15.08 -5.46
N GLU A 137 -44.29 15.07 -6.69
CA GLU A 137 -45.06 14.93 -7.94
C GLU A 137 -45.81 13.58 -8.01
N LYS A 138 -45.13 12.48 -7.64
CA LYS A 138 -45.73 11.14 -7.57
C LYS A 138 -46.88 11.07 -6.55
N SER A 139 -46.76 11.82 -5.46
CA SER A 139 -47.80 11.92 -4.41
C SER A 139 -49.01 12.77 -4.83
N GLN A 140 -48.85 13.70 -5.78
CA GLN A 140 -49.97 14.49 -6.34
C GLN A 140 -50.66 13.80 -7.52
N SER A 141 -50.00 12.85 -8.19
CA SER A 141 -50.53 12.11 -9.33
C SER A 141 -50.58 10.59 -9.06
N SER A 142 -51.44 10.13 -8.16
CA SER A 142 -51.98 8.75 -8.19
C SER A 142 -53.10 8.47 -7.18
N THR A 143 -54.35 8.72 -7.61
CA THR A 143 -55.43 7.74 -7.40
C THR A 143 -55.15 6.56 -8.34
N THR A 144 -54.31 5.63 -7.92
CA THR A 144 -54.30 4.23 -8.41
C THR A 144 -53.28 3.47 -7.59
N ARG A 145 -53.79 2.51 -6.80
CA ARG A 145 -52.98 1.48 -6.12
C ARG A 145 -52.14 0.78 -7.16
N ASN A 146 -50.86 1.13 -7.28
CA ASN A 146 -49.90 0.31 -7.98
C ASN A 146 -49.00 -0.36 -6.96
N ARG A 147 -49.13 -1.68 -6.90
CA ARG A 147 -48.33 -2.56 -6.06
C ARG A 147 -46.93 -2.54 -6.68
N GLU A 148 -46.02 -1.79 -6.09
CA GLU A 148 -44.63 -1.70 -6.55
C GLU A 148 -43.98 -3.08 -6.51
N SER A 149 -44.04 -3.76 -7.65
CA SER A 149 -43.15 -4.86 -8.00
C SER A 149 -41.73 -4.27 -7.99
N HIS A 150 -41.03 -4.45 -6.88
CA HIS A 150 -39.59 -4.20 -6.80
C HIS A 150 -38.91 -5.13 -7.80
N GLN A 151 -38.62 -4.61 -9.00
CA GLN A 151 -37.81 -5.33 -9.97
C GLN A 151 -36.39 -5.32 -9.42
N LYS A 152 -35.97 -6.48 -8.90
CA LYS A 152 -34.59 -6.71 -8.45
C LYS A 152 -33.62 -6.55 -9.62
N SER A 153 -32.37 -6.22 -9.32
CA SER A 153 -31.30 -6.05 -10.32
C SER A 153 -31.15 -7.28 -11.22
N THR A 154 -30.64 -7.08 -12.44
CA THR A 154 -30.49 -8.16 -13.43
C THR A 154 -29.53 -9.23 -12.89
N MET A 155 -29.91 -10.50 -12.99
CA MET A 155 -29.17 -11.59 -12.36
C MET A 155 -27.85 -11.87 -13.10
N ILE A 156 -26.74 -11.29 -12.63
CA ILE A 156 -25.38 -11.65 -13.09
C ILE A 156 -25.17 -13.17 -12.90
N PRO A 157 -24.57 -13.91 -13.84
CA PRO A 157 -24.26 -15.32 -13.65
C PRO A 157 -23.39 -15.54 -12.40
N ASP A 158 -23.69 -16.59 -11.62
CA ASP A 158 -22.92 -16.81 -10.41
C ASP A 158 -21.51 -17.36 -10.71
N PRO A 159 -20.45 -16.92 -9.99
CA PRO A 159 -19.06 -17.35 -10.23
C PRO A 159 -18.81 -18.82 -9.85
N PRO A 160 -17.93 -19.59 -10.54
CA PRO A 160 -17.68 -21.00 -10.22
C PRO A 160 -17.32 -21.26 -8.74
N THR A 161 -17.52 -22.48 -8.25
CA THR A 161 -17.19 -22.84 -6.87
C THR A 161 -15.68 -22.92 -6.66
N LEU A 162 -15.14 -22.21 -5.67
CA LEU A 162 -13.74 -22.30 -5.29
C LEU A 162 -13.50 -23.57 -4.46
N THR A 163 -12.59 -24.43 -4.88
CA THR A 163 -12.27 -25.68 -4.17
C THR A 163 -10.85 -25.69 -3.61
N ASP A 164 -9.85 -25.80 -4.48
CA ASP A 164 -8.42 -25.88 -4.16
C ASP A 164 -7.62 -24.63 -4.58
N GLY A 165 -8.27 -23.66 -5.23
CA GLY A 165 -7.66 -22.42 -5.71
C GLY A 165 -6.87 -22.58 -7.02
N ILE A 166 -6.94 -23.75 -7.68
CA ILE A 166 -6.31 -24.00 -8.97
C ILE A 166 -7.30 -23.67 -10.11
N GLU A 167 -8.49 -24.26 -10.06
CA GLU A 167 -9.56 -23.98 -11.03
C GLU A 167 -10.91 -23.83 -10.29
N PRO A 168 -11.48 -22.61 -10.20
CA PRO A 168 -10.91 -21.33 -10.65
C PRO A 168 -9.70 -20.89 -9.80
N ALA A 169 -8.80 -20.12 -10.42
CA ALA A 169 -7.74 -19.42 -9.70
C ALA A 169 -8.35 -18.46 -8.67
N TYR A 170 -7.74 -18.39 -7.49
CA TYR A 170 -8.30 -17.64 -6.36
C TYR A 170 -8.48 -16.15 -6.65
N ASP A 171 -7.48 -15.51 -7.25
CA ASP A 171 -7.52 -14.06 -7.56
C ASP A 171 -8.71 -13.74 -8.47
N ASP A 172 -8.85 -14.46 -9.58
CA ASP A 172 -9.96 -14.31 -10.54
C ASP A 172 -11.31 -14.59 -9.90
N TRP A 173 -11.38 -15.60 -9.03
CA TRP A 173 -12.61 -15.96 -8.33
C TRP A 173 -13.02 -14.86 -7.35
N SER A 174 -12.07 -14.33 -6.58
CA SER A 174 -12.32 -13.31 -5.56
C SER A 174 -12.89 -12.02 -6.16
N ILE A 175 -12.36 -11.60 -7.31
CA ILE A 175 -12.85 -10.45 -8.08
C ILE A 175 -14.29 -10.67 -8.52
N LYS A 176 -14.59 -11.83 -9.11
CA LYS A 176 -15.94 -12.17 -9.59
C LYS A 176 -16.97 -12.19 -8.46
N ILE A 177 -16.61 -12.69 -7.28
CA ILE A 177 -17.50 -12.69 -6.12
C ILE A 177 -17.74 -11.26 -5.61
N LYS A 178 -16.69 -10.44 -5.49
CA LYS A 178 -16.81 -9.04 -5.04
C LYS A 178 -17.73 -8.24 -5.98
N MET A 179 -17.50 -8.35 -7.30
CA MET A 179 -18.36 -7.71 -8.31
C MET A 179 -19.82 -8.17 -8.20
N LYS A 180 -20.05 -9.47 -7.95
CA LYS A 180 -21.39 -10.03 -7.81
C LYS A 180 -22.11 -9.52 -6.55
N LEU A 181 -21.40 -9.40 -5.43
CA LEU A 181 -21.96 -8.85 -4.19
C LEU A 181 -22.31 -7.37 -4.34
N GLU A 182 -21.49 -6.61 -5.07
CA GLU A 182 -21.71 -5.19 -5.33
C GLU A 182 -22.88 -4.95 -6.30
N ALA A 183 -22.91 -5.65 -7.44
CA ALA A 183 -23.95 -5.46 -8.46
C ALA A 183 -25.32 -6.01 -8.06
N ASN A 184 -25.37 -6.97 -7.13
CA ASN A 184 -26.59 -7.56 -6.59
C ASN A 184 -26.75 -7.23 -5.09
N LEU A 185 -26.33 -6.03 -4.67
CA LEU A 185 -26.43 -5.60 -3.27
C LEU A 185 -27.88 -5.65 -2.75
N ASP A 186 -28.85 -5.38 -3.64
CA ASP A 186 -30.28 -5.49 -3.38
C ASP A 186 -30.74 -6.93 -3.08
N HIS A 187 -30.00 -7.94 -3.54
CA HIS A 187 -30.23 -9.35 -3.20
C HIS A 187 -29.55 -9.77 -1.89
N PHE A 188 -28.46 -9.11 -1.50
CA PHE A 188 -27.68 -9.42 -0.31
C PHE A 188 -27.52 -8.20 0.61
N PRO A 189 -28.63 -7.64 1.15
CA PRO A 189 -28.61 -6.37 1.87
C PRO A 189 -28.00 -6.46 3.28
N THR A 190 -27.69 -7.67 3.77
CA THR A 190 -27.13 -7.86 5.12
C THR A 190 -25.81 -8.61 5.06
N PRO A 191 -24.86 -8.33 5.97
CA PRO A 191 -23.60 -9.08 6.06
C PRO A 191 -23.80 -10.59 6.17
N ALA A 192 -24.84 -11.04 6.88
CA ALA A 192 -25.18 -12.46 6.99
C ALA A 192 -25.55 -13.10 5.64
N LEU A 193 -26.28 -12.39 4.79
CA LEU A 193 -26.64 -12.87 3.45
C LEU A 193 -25.44 -12.88 2.51
N GLN A 194 -24.56 -11.88 2.61
CA GLN A 194 -23.30 -11.82 1.85
C GLN A 194 -22.37 -12.97 2.24
N MET A 195 -22.14 -13.17 3.54
CA MET A 195 -21.34 -14.29 4.05
C MET A 195 -21.94 -15.65 3.66
N GLY A 196 -23.27 -15.80 3.74
CA GLY A 196 -23.97 -17.01 3.31
C GLY A 196 -23.80 -17.27 1.81
N TYR A 197 -23.85 -16.22 0.99
CA TYR A 197 -23.58 -16.34 -0.44
C TYR A 197 -22.14 -16.78 -0.71
N VAL A 198 -21.15 -16.12 -0.11
CA VAL A 198 -19.74 -16.51 -0.27
C VAL A 198 -19.53 -17.96 0.14
N GLN A 199 -20.03 -18.37 1.32
CA GLN A 199 -19.95 -19.75 1.77
C GLN A 199 -20.55 -20.73 0.75
N SER A 200 -21.67 -20.39 0.10
CA SER A 200 -22.30 -21.24 -0.93
C SER A 200 -21.43 -21.46 -2.17
N ARG A 201 -20.46 -20.56 -2.42
CA ARG A 201 -19.50 -20.65 -3.53
C ARG A 201 -18.16 -21.27 -3.09
N LEU A 202 -18.05 -21.79 -1.86
CA LEU A 202 -16.88 -22.51 -1.37
C LEU A 202 -17.13 -24.03 -1.32
N GLY A 203 -16.18 -24.79 -1.84
CA GLY A 203 -16.14 -26.25 -1.78
C GLY A 203 -14.79 -26.75 -1.26
N GLY A 204 -14.65 -28.07 -1.11
CA GLY A 204 -13.38 -28.75 -0.84
C GLY A 204 -12.53 -28.10 0.25
N LYS A 205 -11.28 -27.76 -0.11
CA LYS A 205 -10.29 -27.19 0.80
C LYS A 205 -10.73 -25.81 1.31
N ALA A 206 -11.24 -24.94 0.44
CA ALA A 206 -11.69 -23.60 0.82
C ALA A 206 -12.81 -23.64 1.88
N SER A 207 -13.80 -24.52 1.70
CA SER A 207 -14.89 -24.70 2.67
C SER A 207 -14.38 -25.24 4.02
N SER A 208 -13.34 -26.08 4.00
CA SER A 208 -12.74 -26.68 5.20
C SER A 208 -12.04 -25.65 6.10
N HIS A 209 -11.48 -24.57 5.53
CA HIS A 209 -10.86 -23.48 6.29
C HIS A 209 -11.89 -22.50 6.89
N ILE A 210 -13.04 -22.33 6.24
CA ILE A 210 -14.05 -21.32 6.61
C ILE A 210 -15.13 -21.88 7.56
N ASN A 211 -15.64 -23.09 7.30
CA ASN A 211 -16.74 -23.68 8.07
C ASN A 211 -16.49 -23.80 9.59
N PRO A 212 -15.29 -24.14 10.09
CA PRO A 212 -15.06 -24.22 11.54
C PRO A 212 -15.33 -22.91 12.26
N ARG A 213 -14.93 -21.78 11.65
CA ARG A 213 -15.10 -20.45 12.22
C ARG A 213 -16.53 -19.94 12.08
N LEU A 214 -17.22 -20.28 10.99
CA LEU A 214 -18.67 -20.01 10.85
C LEU A 214 -19.54 -20.73 11.89
N ARG A 215 -19.13 -21.92 12.35
CA ARG A 215 -19.83 -22.71 13.38
C ARG A 215 -19.47 -22.30 14.82
N SER A 216 -18.46 -21.45 15.00
CA SER A 216 -18.02 -21.02 16.32
C SER A 216 -19.03 -20.09 16.98
N THR A 217 -19.18 -20.20 18.30
CA THR A 217 -20.00 -19.29 19.11
C THR A 217 -19.22 -18.09 19.64
N GLN A 218 -17.89 -18.19 19.72
CA GLN A 218 -17.02 -17.16 20.34
C GLN A 218 -16.24 -16.35 19.31
N ASN A 219 -15.93 -16.93 18.15
CA ASN A 219 -15.11 -16.29 17.11
C ASN A 219 -15.77 -16.42 15.74
N LYS A 220 -17.02 -15.97 15.64
CA LYS A 220 -17.78 -16.01 14.39
C LYS A 220 -17.41 -14.81 13.51
N PHE A 221 -17.34 -15.04 12.21
CA PHE A 221 -17.21 -13.96 11.24
C PHE A 221 -18.36 -12.96 11.37
N GLN A 222 -18.02 -11.66 11.37
CA GLN A 222 -19.00 -10.57 11.38
C GLN A 222 -19.23 -10.00 9.99
N THR A 223 -18.19 -10.02 9.16
CA THR A 223 -18.24 -9.43 7.81
C THR A 223 -17.69 -10.40 6.77
N VAL A 224 -18.00 -10.10 5.50
CA VAL A 224 -17.53 -10.91 4.37
C VAL A 224 -16.03 -10.70 4.12
N GLU A 225 -15.50 -9.53 4.47
CA GLU A 225 -14.08 -9.18 4.38
C GLU A 225 -13.23 -10.11 5.25
N GLU A 226 -13.68 -10.40 6.47
CA GLU A 226 -12.98 -11.35 7.36
C GLU A 226 -12.91 -12.77 6.75
N MET A 227 -13.91 -13.18 5.96
CA MET A 227 -13.87 -14.45 5.23
C MET A 227 -12.83 -14.39 4.10
N PHE A 228 -12.75 -13.28 3.37
CA PHE A 228 -11.73 -13.07 2.34
C PHE A 228 -10.33 -13.07 2.94
N GLU A 229 -10.08 -12.44 4.09
CA GLU A 229 -8.77 -12.47 4.73
C GLU A 229 -8.27 -13.89 5.04
N VAL A 230 -9.18 -14.79 5.46
CA VAL A 230 -8.82 -16.19 5.70
C VAL A 230 -8.53 -16.91 4.39
N LEU A 231 -9.29 -16.63 3.33
CA LEU A 231 -9.06 -17.22 2.01
C LEU A 231 -7.77 -16.70 1.37
N ASP A 232 -7.46 -15.41 1.51
CA ASP A 232 -6.22 -14.79 1.05
C ASP A 232 -5.01 -15.49 1.70
N ARG A 233 -5.05 -15.70 3.02
CA ARG A 233 -3.95 -16.44 3.70
C ARG A 233 -3.77 -17.88 3.22
N VAL A 234 -4.83 -18.51 2.72
CA VAL A 234 -4.81 -19.93 2.31
C VAL A 234 -4.42 -20.08 0.83
N PHE A 235 -4.81 -19.13 -0.02
CA PHE A 235 -4.73 -19.25 -1.48
C PHE A 235 -3.95 -18.14 -2.18
N SER A 236 -3.64 -17.03 -1.51
CA SER A 236 -2.71 -16.04 -2.08
C SER A 236 -1.31 -16.62 -2.10
N ASP A 237 -0.67 -16.58 -3.28
CA ASP A 237 0.76 -16.85 -3.43
C ASP A 237 1.54 -15.63 -2.88
N PRO A 238 2.27 -15.76 -1.75
CA PRO A 238 3.05 -14.64 -1.19
C PRO A 238 4.10 -14.12 -2.17
N ASP A 239 4.49 -14.95 -3.13
CA ASP A 239 5.57 -14.69 -4.08
C ASP A 239 5.05 -14.62 -5.52
N CYS A 240 3.79 -14.21 -5.74
CA CYS A 240 3.19 -14.17 -7.08
C CYS A 240 4.10 -13.45 -8.10
N HIS A 241 4.83 -12.41 -7.68
CA HIS A 241 5.82 -11.70 -8.49
C HIS A 241 7.06 -12.56 -8.83
N PHE A 242 7.62 -13.29 -7.86
CA PHE A 242 8.76 -14.18 -8.09
C PHE A 242 8.36 -15.43 -8.89
N THR A 243 7.17 -15.99 -8.63
CA THR A 243 6.58 -17.11 -9.37
C THR A 243 6.32 -16.71 -10.82
N ALA A 244 5.70 -15.54 -11.07
CA ALA A 244 5.48 -15.00 -12.41
C ALA A 244 6.81 -14.68 -13.13
N GLN A 245 7.78 -14.07 -12.43
CA GLN A 245 9.09 -13.77 -13.01
C GLN A 245 9.89 -15.04 -13.34
N ARG A 246 9.80 -16.08 -12.51
CA ARG A 246 10.41 -17.39 -12.75
C ARG A 246 9.74 -18.11 -13.92
N ALA A 247 8.42 -18.06 -14.02
CA ALA A 247 7.66 -18.61 -15.13
C ALA A 247 8.00 -17.92 -16.46
N TYR A 248 8.07 -16.58 -16.47
CA TYR A 248 8.50 -15.78 -17.62
C TYR A 248 9.93 -16.11 -18.05
N ARG A 249 10.87 -16.20 -17.10
CA ARG A 249 12.25 -16.60 -17.41
C ARG A 249 12.35 -18.01 -17.98
N LYS A 250 11.46 -18.92 -17.56
CA LYS A 250 11.41 -20.29 -18.10
C LYS A 250 10.82 -20.31 -19.51
N SER A 251 9.72 -19.61 -19.77
CA SER A 251 9.11 -19.52 -21.10
C SER A 251 10.03 -18.81 -22.11
N CYS A 252 10.73 -17.74 -21.71
CA CYS A 252 11.72 -17.09 -22.57
C CYS A 252 12.89 -18.03 -22.92
N LYS A 253 13.37 -18.87 -21.99
CA LYS A 253 14.43 -19.85 -22.26
C LYS A 253 13.96 -20.95 -23.22
N GLU A 254 12.71 -21.39 -23.09
CA GLU A 254 12.11 -22.38 -23.99
C GLU A 254 11.89 -21.78 -25.40
N CYS A 255 11.47 -20.51 -25.52
CA CYS A 255 11.38 -19.82 -26.82
C CYS A 255 12.73 -19.65 -27.51
N VAL A 256 13.82 -19.40 -26.77
CA VAL A 256 15.18 -19.34 -27.33
C VAL A 256 15.65 -20.71 -27.81
N PHE A 257 15.21 -21.80 -27.18
CA PHE A 257 15.53 -23.17 -27.60
C PHE A 257 14.77 -23.62 -28.87
N TRP A 258 13.66 -22.97 -29.23
CA TRP A 258 12.93 -23.21 -30.47
C TRP A 258 13.29 -22.25 -31.63
N MET A 259 14.18 -21.27 -31.38
CA MET A 259 14.66 -20.31 -32.37
C MET A 259 16.11 -20.55 -32.85
N VAL A 260 16.74 -21.65 -32.41
CA VAL A 260 18.05 -22.14 -32.89
C VAL A 260 17.86 -23.49 -33.54
#